data_AF-A0A6M0BZH4-F1
#
_entry.id   AF-A0A6M0BZH4-F1
#
_cell.length_a   1.000
_cell.length_b   1.000
_cell.length_c   1.000
_cell.angle_alpha   90.00
_cell.angle_beta   90.00
_cell.angle_gamma   90.00
#
_symmetry.space_group_name_H-M   'P 1'
#
loop_
_entity.id
_entity.type
_entity.pdbx_description
1 polymer ?
#
loop_
_entity_poly.entity_id
_entity_poly.type
_entity_poly.pdbx_seq_one_letter_code
_entity_poly.pdbx_strand_id
1 'polypeptide(L)' 'MEFKQYLQELDKNLEKGSERTHYPALKNLIEGAMLGINANIEETGNQAGIPDFKVRKNNNLLGYIEAKKN' A
#
# COMPACT_ATOMS: atom_id res chain seq x y z
N MET A 1 8.46 6.75 -5.64
CA MET A 1 9.37 5.60 -5.63
C MET A 1 9.38 5.02 -7.03
N GLU A 2 10.53 4.67 -7.58
CA GLU A 2 10.61 3.98 -8.87
C GLU A 2 10.16 2.52 -8.73
N PHE A 3 9.50 1.97 -9.76
CA PHE A 3 8.95 0.61 -9.69
C PHE A 3 10.01 -0.45 -9.38
N LYS A 4 11.24 -0.29 -9.89
CA LYS A 4 12.35 -1.20 -9.60
C LYS A 4 12.75 -1.21 -8.12
N GLN A 5 12.69 -0.06 -7.45
CA GLN A 5 12.98 0.04 -6.01
C GLN A 5 11.89 -0.66 -5.19
N TYR A 6 10.63 -0.51 -5.61
CA TYR A 6 9.52 -1.23 -5.02
C TYR A 6 9.72 -2.75 -5.08
N LEU A 7 10.09 -3.30 -6.23
CA LEU A 7 10.35 -4.74 -6.36
C LEU A 7 11.46 -5.21 -5.42
N GLN A 8 12.55 -4.44 -5.29
CA GLN A 8 13.64 -4.77 -4.37
C GLN A 8 13.21 -4.75 -2.91
N GLU A 9 12.35 -3.81 -2.50
CA GLU A 9 11.79 -3.78 -1.14
C GLU A 9 10.79 -4.92 -0.92
N LEU A 10 9.99 -5.24 -1.93
CA LEU A 10 9.04 -6.36 -1.88
C LEU A 10 9.78 -7.68 -1.64
N ASP A 11 10.83 -7.97 -2.40
CA ASP A 11 11.65 -9.18 -2.30
C ASP A 11 12.33 -9.28 -0.93
N LYS A 12 12.87 -8.17 -0.40
CA LYS A 12 13.47 -8.13 0.95
C LYS A 12 12.48 -8.48 2.06
N ASN A 13 11.22 -8.09 1.89
CA ASN A 13 10.17 -8.31 2.87
C ASN A 13 9.50 -9.68 2.72
N LEU A 14 9.61 -10.31 1.54
CA LEU A 14 9.03 -11.62 1.20
C LEU A 14 9.55 -12.75 2.09
N GLU A 15 10.83 -12.71 2.43
CA GLU A 15 11.46 -13.75 3.25
C GLU A 15 11.18 -13.63 4.76
N LYS A 16 10.65 -12.49 5.23
CA LYS A 16 10.70 -12.12 6.65
C LYS A 16 9.36 -11.85 7.34
N GLY A 17 8.24 -11.84 6.62
CA GLY A 17 7.04 -11.26 7.21
C GLY A 17 5.67 -11.72 6.69
N SER A 18 4.65 -11.07 7.25
CA SER A 18 3.24 -11.26 6.91
C SER A 18 2.85 -10.39 5.71
N GLU A 19 1.64 -10.52 5.20
CA GLU A 19 1.16 -9.66 4.09
C GLU A 19 1.37 -8.16 4.36
N ARG A 20 1.14 -7.73 5.61
CA ARG A 20 1.29 -6.33 6.02
C ARG A 20 2.74 -5.83 6.07
N THR A 21 3.74 -6.70 6.10
CA THR A 21 5.14 -6.24 6.02
C THR A 21 5.48 -5.66 4.65
N HIS A 22 4.68 -5.94 3.63
CA HIS A 22 4.82 -5.36 2.29
C HIS A 22 4.17 -3.97 2.15
N TYR A 23 3.29 -3.60 3.08
CA TYR A 23 2.44 -2.41 2.92
C TYR A 23 3.21 -1.10 2.88
N PRO A 24 4.29 -0.88 3.66
CA PRO A 24 5.09 0.34 3.53
C PRO A 24 5.68 0.53 2.13
N ALA A 25 6.20 -0.53 1.50
CA ALA A 25 6.76 -0.46 0.16
C ALA A 25 5.67 -0.12 -0.88
N LEU A 26 4.51 -0.77 -0.79
CA LEU A 26 3.37 -0.49 -1.67
C LEU A 26 2.85 0.95 -1.48
N LYS A 27 2.76 1.43 -0.23
CA LYS A 27 2.38 2.83 0.09
C LYS A 27 3.31 3.81 -0.62
N ASN A 28 4.63 3.61 -0.51
CA ASN A 28 5.63 4.48 -1.12
C ASN A 28 5.57 4.47 -2.66
N LEU A 29 5.23 3.33 -3.27
CA LEU A 29 4.98 3.24 -4.70
C LEU A 29 3.76 4.08 -5.10
N ILE A 30 2.63 3.90 -4.41
CA ILE A 30 1.37 4.60 -4.72
C ILE A 30 1.53 6.12 -4.56
N GLU A 31 2.05 6.57 -3.42
CA GLU A 31 2.23 8.00 -3.14
C GLU A 31 3.29 8.65 -4.04
N GLY A 32 4.24 7.85 -4.51
CA GLY A 32 5.26 8.28 -5.45
C GLY A 32 4.81 8.36 -6.90
N ALA A 33 3.64 7.83 -7.26
CA ALA A 33 3.17 7.77 -8.65
C ALA A 33 2.76 9.14 -9.20
N MET A 34 2.24 10.02 -8.34
CA MET A 34 1.86 11.38 -8.73
C MET A 34 1.78 12.29 -7.50
N LEU A 35 2.15 13.57 -7.68
CA LEU A 35 2.06 14.57 -6.62
C LEU A 35 0.61 14.73 -6.10
N GLY A 36 0.48 14.76 -4.78
CA GLY A 36 -0.80 14.89 -4.08
C GLY A 36 -1.56 13.58 -3.87
N ILE A 37 -1.01 12.43 -4.29
CA ILE A 37 -1.54 11.11 -3.93
C ILE A 37 -1.12 10.76 -2.51
N ASN A 38 -2.07 10.32 -1.69
CA ASN A 38 -1.86 9.78 -0.36
C ASN A 38 -2.56 8.43 -0.23
N ALA A 39 -1.88 7.45 0.37
CA ALA A 39 -2.43 6.13 0.60
C ALA A 39 -2.39 5.82 2.10
N ASN A 40 -3.55 5.63 2.72
CA ASN A 40 -3.64 5.29 4.12
C ASN A 40 -3.81 3.79 4.28
N ILE A 41 -2.95 3.17 5.08
CA ILE A 41 -3.06 1.77 5.49
C ILE A 41 -4.12 1.69 6.58
N GLU A 42 -5.16 0.88 6.39
CA GLU A 42 -6.21 0.70 7.39
C GLU A 42 -5.72 -0.25 8.51
N GLU A 43 -6.19 0.00 9.75
CA GLU A 43 -5.77 -0.74 10.95
C GLU A 43 -6.27 -2.20 10.95
N THR A 44 -5.52 -3.10 11.57
CA THR A 44 -5.91 -4.50 11.74
C THR A 44 -7.05 -4.67 12.76
N GLY A 45 -7.96 -5.61 12.51
CA GLY A 45 -9.09 -5.89 13.42
C GLY A 45 -10.30 -4.96 13.20
N ASN A 46 -10.26 -4.21 12.10
CA ASN A 46 -11.39 -3.44 11.60
C ASN A 46 -12.51 -4.39 11.10
N GLN A 47 -13.72 -3.88 10.94
CA GLN A 47 -14.87 -4.67 10.49
C GLN A 47 -14.59 -5.40 9.18
N ALA A 48 -15.15 -6.61 9.02
CA ALA A 48 -15.04 -7.37 7.78
C ALA A 48 -15.48 -6.53 6.57
N GLY A 49 -14.67 -6.54 5.50
CA GLY A 49 -14.92 -5.79 4.27
C GLY A 49 -14.24 -4.43 4.18
N ILE A 50 -13.41 -4.05 5.16
CA ILE A 50 -12.57 -2.84 5.04
C ILE A 50 -11.33 -3.16 4.19
N PRO A 51 -11.01 -2.32 3.19
CA PRO A 51 -9.86 -2.55 2.32
C PRO A 51 -8.53 -2.31 3.04
N ASP A 52 -7.44 -2.85 2.50
CA ASP A 52 -6.09 -2.61 3.04
C ASP A 52 -5.66 -1.15 2.96
N PHE A 53 -5.99 -0.48 1.84
CA PHE A 53 -5.63 0.91 1.60
C PHE A 53 -6.82 1.75 1.16
N LYS A 54 -6.88 2.98 1.68
CA LYS A 54 -7.71 4.07 1.17
C LYS A 54 -6.83 5.10 0.47
N VAL A 55 -7.08 5.34 -0.81
CA VAL A 55 -6.26 6.22 -1.66
C VAL A 55 -7.00 7.52 -1.98
N ARG A 56 -6.33 8.65 -1.77
CA ARG A 56 -6.86 9.99 -2.04
C ARG A 56 -5.91 10.80 -2.90
N LYS A 57 -6.47 11.74 -3.66
CA LYS A 57 -5.73 12.86 -4.25
C LYS A 57 -6.15 14.13 -3.55
N ASN A 58 -5.26 14.75 -2.81
CA ASN A 58 -5.61 15.80 -1.85
C ASN A 58 -6.76 15.29 -0.96
N ASN A 59 -7.91 15.96 -0.93
CA ASN A 59 -9.06 15.55 -0.12
C ASN A 59 -10.03 14.61 -0.87
N ASN A 60 -9.84 14.39 -2.17
CA ASN A 60 -10.77 13.60 -2.99
C ASN A 60 -10.43 12.11 -2.89
N LEU A 61 -11.43 11.28 -2.57
CA LEU A 61 -11.30 9.83 -2.62
C LEU A 61 -11.12 9.39 -4.08
N LEU A 62 -10.05 8.66 -4.35
CA LEU A 62 -9.84 8.02 -5.65
C LEU A 62 -10.31 6.58 -5.67
N GLY A 63 -10.17 5.88 -4.54
CA GLY A 63 -10.59 4.50 -4.42
C GLY A 63 -9.88 3.77 -3.30
N TYR A 64 -9.92 2.44 -3.40
CA TYR A 64 -9.40 1.52 -2.42
C TYR A 64 -8.50 0.50 -3.11
N ILE A 65 -7.47 0.04 -2.40
CA ILE A 65 -6.60 -1.04 -2.87
C ILE A 65 -6.63 -2.14 -1.84
N GLU A 66 -6.84 -3.35 -2.33
CA GLU A 66 -6.75 -4.58 -1.56
C GLU A 66 -5.46 -5.27 -2.00
N ALA A 67 -4.53 -5.47 -1.06
CA ALA A 67 -3.38 -6.30 -1.31
C ALA A 67 -3.84 -7.76 -1.27
N LYS A 68 -3.17 -8.60 -2.06
CA LYS A 68 -3.36 -10.04 -1.99
C LYS A 68 -1.98 -10.68 -1.93
N LYS A 69 -1.83 -11.66 -1.05
CA LYS A 69 -0.75 -12.62 -1.18
C LYS A 69 -0.93 -13.42 -2.47
N ASN A 70 0.16 -13.60 -3.19
CA ASN A 70 0.29 -14.62 -4.23
C ASN A 70 0.44 -16.01 -3.59
#